data_AF-A0A3M1HG79-F1
#
_entry.id   AF-A0A3M1HG79-F1
#
_cell.length_a   1.000
_cell.length_b   1.000
_cell.length_c   1.000
_cell.angle_alpha   90.00
_cell.angle_beta   90.00
_cell.angle_gamma   90.00
#
_symmetry.space_group_name_H-M   'P 1'
#
loop_
_entity.id
_entity.type
_entity.pdbx_description
1 polymer ?
#
loop_
_entity_poly.entity_id
_entity_poly.type
_entity_poly.pdbx_seq_one_letter_code
_entity_poly.pdbx_strand_id
1 'polypeptide(L)'
;MARVASMVALALAFAAPAAPAQEGSVKAVRLLIAKMRESLEALKDLDKLERAGMPHEDVETMRSALRSKLDDMMQRTLREIGKL
;
A
#
# COMPACT_ATOMS: atom_id res chain seq x y z
N MET A 1 -26.92 6.04 -60.63
CA MET A 1 -26.26 7.19 -59.98
C MET A 1 -27.26 7.84 -59.02
N ALA A 2 -27.27 7.44 -57.74
CA ALA A 2 -27.95 8.18 -56.67
C ALA A 2 -27.35 7.73 -55.33
N ARG A 3 -26.19 8.31 -55.00
CA ARG A 3 -25.72 8.49 -53.62
C ARG A 3 -26.66 9.56 -53.04
N VAL A 4 -27.15 9.49 -51.81
CA VAL A 4 -26.42 9.81 -50.58
C VAL A 4 -27.28 9.27 -49.42
N ALA A 5 -26.80 8.23 -48.74
CA ALA A 5 -27.37 7.81 -47.47
C ALA A 5 -26.98 8.87 -46.43
N SER A 6 -28.00 9.58 -45.94
CA SER A 6 -27.87 10.62 -44.92
C SER A 6 -27.13 10.09 -43.70
N MET A 7 -26.18 10.91 -43.26
CA MET A 7 -25.37 10.80 -42.07
C MET A 7 -26.22 10.36 -40.87
N VAL A 8 -26.03 9.09 -40.48
CA VAL A 8 -26.41 8.61 -39.17
C VAL A 8 -25.69 9.48 -38.15
N ALA A 9 -26.50 10.16 -37.34
CA ALA A 9 -26.08 10.95 -36.20
C ALA A 9 -25.08 10.14 -35.36
N LEU A 10 -23.81 10.54 -35.42
CA LEU A 10 -22.79 10.10 -34.49
C LEU A 10 -23.03 10.83 -33.17
N ALA A 11 -24.09 10.40 -32.48
CA ALA A 11 -24.41 10.84 -31.14
C ALA A 11 -23.24 10.48 -30.22
N LEU A 12 -22.57 11.52 -29.73
CA LEU A 12 -22.18 11.70 -28.33
C LEU A 12 -22.65 10.58 -27.39
N ALA A 13 -21.90 9.49 -27.29
CA ALA A 13 -22.04 8.53 -26.21
C ALA A 13 -20.87 7.56 -26.24
N PHE A 14 -19.73 7.95 -25.67
CA PHE A 14 -18.92 7.03 -24.84
C PHE A 14 -17.89 7.85 -24.04
N ALA A 15 -18.39 8.77 -23.21
CA ALA A 15 -17.62 9.26 -22.09
C ALA A 15 -17.61 8.14 -21.02
N ALA A 16 -16.43 7.52 -20.89
CA ALA A 16 -15.83 6.80 -19.75
C ALA A 16 -16.72 6.12 -18.69
N PRO A 17 -16.27 4.95 -18.22
CA PRO A 17 -15.98 4.84 -16.80
C PRO A 17 -14.48 4.59 -16.60
N ALA A 18 -13.74 5.65 -16.31
CA ALA A 18 -12.41 5.55 -15.72
C ALA A 18 -12.58 5.31 -14.22
N ALA A 19 -12.74 4.05 -13.80
CA ALA A 19 -12.71 3.68 -12.39
C ALA A 19 -12.31 2.21 -12.15
N PRO A 20 -11.01 1.85 -12.32
CA PRO A 20 -10.45 0.73 -11.55
C PRO A 20 -9.21 1.10 -10.70
N ALA A 21 -8.71 2.34 -10.78
CA ALA A 21 -7.45 2.70 -10.12
C ALA A 21 -7.54 2.84 -8.59
N GLN A 22 -8.67 3.31 -8.06
CA GLN A 22 -8.81 3.59 -6.62
C GLN A 22 -8.91 2.33 -5.76
N GLU A 23 -9.61 1.28 -6.21
CA GLU A 23 -9.80 0.06 -5.41
C GLU A 23 -8.49 -0.71 -5.15
N GLY A 24 -7.60 -0.72 -6.14
CA GLY A 24 -6.26 -1.33 -6.00
C GLY A 24 -5.41 -0.60 -4.98
N SER A 25 -5.48 0.73 -4.95
CA SER A 25 -4.71 1.56 -4.02
C SER A 25 -5.20 1.42 -2.57
N VAL A 26 -6.53 1.37 -2.34
CA VAL A 26 -7.08 1.13 -0.99
C VAL A 26 -6.69 -0.24 -0.45
N LYS A 27 -6.71 -1.29 -1.28
CA LYS A 27 -6.25 -2.63 -0.89
C LYS A 27 -4.76 -2.63 -0.54
N ALA A 28 -3.93 -1.91 -1.31
CA ALA A 28 -2.50 -1.79 -1.03
C ALA A 28 -2.21 -1.08 0.31
N VAL A 29 -2.93 0.01 0.61
CA VAL A 29 -2.83 0.72 1.89
C VAL A 29 -3.21 -0.19 3.06
N ARG A 30 -4.32 -0.95 2.96
CA ARG A 30 -4.73 -1.90 4.01
C ARG A 30 -3.67 -2.97 4.26
N LEU A 31 -3.04 -3.49 3.21
CA LEU A 31 -1.96 -4.48 3.31
C LEU A 31 -0.71 -3.88 3.99
N LEU A 32 -0.33 -2.65 3.65
CA LEU A 32 0.79 -1.98 4.29
C LEU A 32 0.54 -1.78 5.80
N ILE A 33 -0.66 -1.31 6.17
CA ILE A 33 -1.06 -1.15 7.57
C ILE A 33 -1.02 -2.50 8.32
N ALA A 34 -1.50 -3.58 7.70
CA ALA A 34 -1.47 -4.92 8.31
C ALA A 34 -0.03 -5.37 8.60
N LYS A 35 0.88 -5.21 7.63
CA LYS A 35 2.30 -5.55 7.81
C LYS A 35 2.99 -4.66 8.86
N MET A 36 2.57 -3.40 9.00
CA MET A 36 3.08 -2.53 10.07
C MET A 36 2.68 -3.06 11.44
N ARG A 37 1.43 -3.52 11.61
CA ARG A 37 0.98 -4.14 12.87
C ARG A 37 1.80 -5.38 13.22
N GLU A 38 2.04 -6.26 12.24
CA GLU A 38 2.89 -7.44 12.43
C GLU A 38 4.31 -7.07 12.84
N SER A 39 4.89 -6.02 12.24
CA SER A 39 6.23 -5.56 12.59
C SER A 39 6.29 -4.92 13.99
N LEU A 40 5.20 -4.30 14.45
CA LEU A 40 5.06 -3.79 15.83
C LEU A 40 4.93 -4.92 16.85
N GLU A 41 4.26 -6.02 16.49
CA GLU A 41 4.20 -7.21 17.34
C GLU A 41 5.59 -7.88 17.44
N ALA A 42 6.31 -7.98 16.33
CA ALA A 42 7.69 -8.48 16.33
C ALA A 42 8.62 -7.68 17.25
N LEU A 43 8.45 -6.35 17.33
CA LEU A 43 9.20 -5.50 18.28
C LEU A 43 8.93 -5.86 19.75
N LYS A 44 7.72 -6.31 20.09
CA LYS A 44 7.40 -6.77 21.47
C LYS A 44 8.01 -8.14 21.76
N ASP A 45 8.17 -8.96 20.73
CA ASP A 45 8.78 -10.28 20.88
C ASP A 45 10.30 -10.21 21.05
N LEU A 46 10.94 -9.13 20.60
CA LEU A 46 12.37 -8.87 20.88
C LEU A 46 12.68 -8.84 22.38
N ASP A 47 11.81 -8.24 23.19
CA ASP A 47 11.99 -8.20 24.65
C ASP A 47 11.92 -9.61 25.26
N LYS A 48 11.18 -10.53 24.63
CA LYS A 48 11.13 -11.94 25.04
C LYS A 48 12.41 -12.68 24.63
N LEU A 49 12.98 -12.36 23.47
CA LEU A 49 14.24 -12.94 23.01
C LEU A 49 15.41 -12.55 23.91
N GLU A 50 15.45 -11.28 24.34
CA GLU A 50 16.43 -10.82 25.32
C GLU A 50 16.33 -11.59 26.64
N ARG A 51 15.10 -11.76 27.16
CA ARG A 51 14.84 -12.56 28.36
C ARG A 51 15.15 -14.04 28.19
N ALA A 52 15.06 -14.56 26.96
CA ALA A 52 15.44 -15.93 26.62
C ALA A 52 16.96 -16.12 26.46
N GLY A 53 17.76 -15.06 26.61
CA GLY A 53 19.22 -15.10 26.60
C GLY A 53 19.87 -14.61 25.31
N MET A 54 19.12 -13.96 24.41
CA MET A 54 19.72 -13.27 23.26
C MET A 54 20.56 -12.08 23.74
N PRO A 55 21.76 -11.85 23.17
CA PRO A 55 22.59 -10.70 23.53
C PRO A 55 21.85 -9.38 23.31
N HIS A 56 21.96 -8.47 24.28
CA HIS A 56 21.31 -7.15 24.21
C HIS A 56 21.69 -6.38 22.93
N GLU A 57 22.95 -6.45 22.51
CA GLU A 57 23.44 -5.79 21.29
C GLU A 57 22.76 -6.30 20.01
N ASP A 58 22.49 -7.60 19.94
CA ASP A 58 21.79 -8.21 18.81
C ASP A 58 20.33 -7.79 18.82
N VAL A 59 19.69 -7.81 19.99
CA VAL A 59 18.30 -7.37 20.18
C VAL A 59 18.13 -5.91 19.80
N GLU A 60 19.04 -5.03 20.23
CA GLU A 60 19.01 -3.60 19.86
C GLU A 60 19.27 -3.37 18.38
N THR A 61 20.15 -4.16 17.76
CA THR A 61 20.36 -4.11 16.30
C THR A 61 19.08 -4.50 15.55
N MET A 62 18.41 -5.58 15.99
CA MET A 62 17.12 -5.99 15.44
C MET A 62 16.03 -4.94 15.68
N ARG A 63 16.00 -4.33 16.87
CA ARG A 63 15.05 -3.27 17.24
C ARG A 63 15.22 -2.05 16.34
N SER A 64 16.46 -1.64 16.12
CA SER A 64 16.81 -0.53 15.23
C SER A 64 16.40 -0.82 13.78
N ALA A 65 16.73 -2.02 13.27
CA ALA A 65 16.35 -2.43 11.92
C ALA A 65 14.83 -2.50 11.72
N LEU A 66 14.09 -3.05 12.69
CA LEU A 66 12.63 -3.12 12.67
C LEU A 66 11.99 -1.73 12.73
N ARG A 67 12.52 -0.81 13.55
CA ARG A 67 12.07 0.59 13.59
C ARG A 67 12.28 1.29 12.25
N SER A 68 13.48 1.17 11.67
CA SER A 68 13.78 1.73 10.34
C SER A 68 12.82 1.21 9.27
N LYS A 69 12.57 -0.11 9.25
CA LYS A 69 11.60 -0.71 8.33
C LYS A 69 10.17 -0.20 8.54
N LEU A 70 9.74 -0.01 9.79
CA LEU A 70 8.44 0.56 10.12
C LEU A 70 8.30 2.00 9.60
N ASP A 71 9.34 2.81 9.76
CA ASP A 71 9.36 4.19 9.25
C ASP A 71 9.26 4.22 7.72
N ASP A 72 10.02 3.37 7.03
CA ASP A 72 9.94 3.24 5.57
C ASP A 72 8.53 2.83 5.10
N MET A 73 7.92 1.87 5.81
CA MET A 73 6.56 1.42 5.53
C MET A 73 5.53 2.51 5.80
N MET A 74 5.68 3.28 6.88
CA MET A 74 4.83 4.41 7.19
C MET A 74 4.90 5.45 6.09
N GLN A 75 6.10 5.87 5.68
CA GLN A 75 6.27 6.82 4.59
C GLN A 75 5.69 6.30 3.27
N ARG A 76 5.87 5.01 2.97
CA ARG A 76 5.26 4.39 1.77
C ARG A 76 3.74 4.44 1.85
N THR A 77 3.17 4.14 3.01
CA THR A 77 1.71 4.18 3.22
C THR A 77 1.17 5.59 3.05
N LEU A 78 1.84 6.60 3.61
CA LEU A 78 1.46 8.01 3.41
C LEU A 78 1.52 8.42 1.94
N ARG A 79 2.53 7.97 1.18
CA ARG A 79 2.60 8.20 -0.26
C ARG A 79 1.48 7.52 -1.03
N GLU A 80 1.08 6.31 -0.65
CA GLU A 80 -0.05 5.62 -1.30
C GLU A 80 -1.39 6.27 -0.95
N ILE A 81 -1.56 6.74 0.30
CA ILE A 81 -2.75 7.49 0.70
C ILE A 81 -2.84 8.83 -0.03
N GLY A 82 -1.73 9.55 -0.22
CA GLY A 82 -1.73 10.81 -0.98
C GLY A 82 -2.03 10.65 -2.48
N LYS A 83 -2.02 9.41 -3.00
CA LYS A 83 -2.41 9.09 -4.38
C LYS A 83 -3.87 8.63 -4.50
N LEU A 84 -4.55 8.38 -3.37
CA LEU A 84 -5.97 8.08 -3.31
C LEU A 84 -6.80 9.35 -3.51
#